data_AF-Q9TTP9-F1
#
_entry.id   AF-Q9TTP9-F1
#
_cell.length_a   1.000
_cell.length_b   1.000
_cell.length_c   1.000
_cell.angle_alpha   90.00
_cell.angle_beta   90.00
_cell.angle_gamma   90.00
#
_symmetry.space_group_name_H-M   'P 1'
#
loop_
_entity.id
_entity.type
_entity.pdbx_description
1 polymer ?
#
loop_
_entity_poly.entity_id
_entity_poly.type
_entity_poly.pdbx_seq_one_letter_code
_entity_poly.pdbx_strand_id
1 'polypeptide(L)' 'MASHKLLVPPPKALLKPLSIPNRLLMGPGPSNLAPRTMAAGGLQMIGPMNKDMYQ' A
#
# COMPACT_ATOMS: atom_id res chain seq x y z
N MET A 1 16.09 -7.77 -22.58
CA MET A 1 14.67 -7.63 -22.95
C MET A 1 14.28 -8.89 -23.71
N ALA A 2 13.12 -9.49 -23.41
CA ALA A 2 12.70 -10.75 -24.03
C ALA A 2 12.54 -10.61 -25.56
N SER A 3 12.66 -11.72 -26.29
CA SER A 3 12.55 -11.79 -27.76
C SER A 3 11.15 -11.50 -28.30
N HIS A 4 10.12 -11.50 -27.44
CA HIS A 4 8.72 -11.33 -27.82
C HIS A 4 8.13 -10.02 -27.30
N LYS A 5 7.21 -9.44 -28.08
CA LYS A 5 6.49 -8.21 -27.70
C LYS A 5 5.42 -8.50 -26.65
N LEU A 6 5.22 -7.57 -25.73
CA LEU A 6 4.09 -7.59 -24.81
C LEU A 6 2.79 -7.32 -25.58
N LEU A 7 1.82 -8.23 -25.43
CA LEU A 7 0.51 -8.10 -26.09
C LEU A 7 -0.47 -7.23 -25.28
N VAL A 8 -0.20 -7.08 -23.98
CA VAL A 8 -1.04 -6.30 -23.07
C VAL A 8 -0.42 -4.90 -22.91
N PRO A 9 -1.13 -3.83 -23.30
CA PRO A 9 -0.63 -2.48 -23.12
C PRO A 9 -0.70 -2.06 -21.63
N PRO A 10 0.07 -1.04 -21.21
CA PRO A 10 -0.01 -0.49 -19.86
C PRO A 10 -1.44 0.01 -19.54
N PRO A 11 -2.04 -0.39 -18.40
CA PRO A 11 -3.36 0.09 -18.01
C PRO A 11 -3.37 1.60 -17.76
N LYS A 12 -4.09 2.36 -18.60
CA LYS A 12 -4.18 3.84 -18.49
C LYS A 12 -4.66 4.33 -17.13
N ALA A 13 -5.46 3.53 -16.42
CA ALA A 13 -5.97 3.88 -15.09
C ALA A 13 -4.87 3.96 -14.02
N LEU A 14 -3.87 3.07 -14.08
CA LEU A 14 -2.76 3.03 -13.11
C LEU A 14 -1.73 4.14 -13.34
N LEU A 15 -1.83 4.85 -14.47
CA LEU A 15 -1.00 6.02 -14.77
C LEU A 15 -1.54 7.30 -14.09
N LYS A 16 -2.74 7.25 -13.53
CA LYS A 16 -3.33 8.37 -12.78
C LYS A 16 -2.93 8.27 -11.30
N PRO A 17 -2.74 9.39 -10.59
CA PRO A 17 -2.51 9.37 -9.15
C PRO A 17 -3.66 8.70 -8.41
N LEU A 18 -3.34 7.88 -7.40
CA LEU A 18 -4.33 7.29 -6.51
C LEU A 18 -4.93 8.38 -5.63
N SER A 19 -6.26 8.44 -5.56
CA SER A 19 -7.00 9.37 -4.71
C SER A 19 -8.10 8.63 -3.96
N ILE A 20 -8.25 8.92 -2.67
CA ILE A 20 -9.26 8.33 -1.78
C ILE A 20 -10.05 9.44 -1.08
N PRO A 21 -11.38 9.29 -0.93
CA PRO A 21 -12.20 10.28 -0.23
C PRO A 21 -11.98 10.23 1.28
N ASN A 22 -12.06 11.39 1.95
CA ASN A 22 -12.06 11.45 3.41
C ASN A 22 -13.47 11.16 3.95
N ARG A 23 -13.63 10.08 4.72
CA ARG A 23 -14.92 9.67 5.32
C ARG A 23 -14.75 9.27 6.78
N LEU A 24 -15.72 9.68 7.60
CA LEU A 24 -15.88 9.18 8.97
C LEU A 24 -16.67 7.86 8.94
N LEU A 25 -16.05 6.79 9.42
CA LEU A 25 -16.56 5.42 9.36
C LEU A 25 -17.15 5.04 10.73
N MET A 26 -18.48 5.18 10.88
CA MET A 26 -19.24 4.87 12.11
C MET A 26 -20.07 3.58 11.99
N GLY A 27 -19.77 2.72 11.01
CA GLY A 27 -20.41 1.42 10.84
C GLY A 27 -19.83 0.33 11.77
N PRO A 28 -20.27 -0.93 11.64
CA PRO A 28 -19.76 -2.04 12.47
C PRO A 28 -18.29 -2.42 12.17
N GLY A 29 -17.67 -1.81 11.16
CA GLY A 29 -16.29 -2.02 10.76
C GLY A 29 -16.15 -2.07 9.23
N PRO A 30 -14.96 -1.74 8.67
CA PRO A 30 -13.74 -1.26 9.34
C PRO A 30 -13.86 0.18 9.85
N SER A 31 -13.05 0.54 10.85
CA SER A 31 -12.99 1.89 11.45
C SER A 31 -11.88 2.75 10.85
N ASN A 32 -11.92 4.07 11.10
CA ASN A 32 -10.80 4.95 10.76
C ASN A 32 -9.54 4.61 11.56
N LEU A 33 -8.38 4.71 10.90
CA LEU A 33 -7.08 4.46 11.54
C LEU A 33 -6.70 5.60 12.48
N ALA A 34 -6.17 5.25 13.65
CA ALA A 34 -5.50 6.23 14.50
C ALA A 34 -4.23 6.77 13.80
N PRO A 35 -3.83 8.04 14.05
CA PRO A 35 -2.66 8.64 13.39
C PRO A 35 -1.38 7.81 13.49
N ARG A 36 -1.15 7.16 14.65
CA ARG A 36 0.02 6.30 14.86
C ARG A 36 0.02 5.07 13.95
N THR A 37 -1.13 4.43 13.75
CA THR A 37 -1.26 3.26 12.87
C THR A 37 -1.08 3.67 11.40
N MET A 38 -1.61 4.84 11.01
CA MET A 38 -1.40 5.39 9.68
C MET A 38 0.09 5.67 9.40
N ALA A 39 0.78 6.31 10.35
CA ALA A 39 2.21 6.59 10.24
C ALA A 39 3.06 5.30 10.16
N ALA A 40 2.69 4.27 10.94
CA ALA A 40 3.38 2.97 10.91
C ALA A 40 3.31 2.28 9.54
N GLY A 41 2.20 2.44 8.80
CA GLY A 41 2.05 1.88 7.45
C GLY A 41 2.96 2.52 6.39
N GLY A 42 3.54 3.69 6.68
CA GLY A 42 4.50 4.37 5.81
C GLY A 42 5.96 4.07 6.13
N LEU A 43 6.25 3.20 7.11
CA LEU A 43 7.61 2.82 7.46
C LEU A 43 8.26 1.94 6.38
N GLN A 44 9.58 2.04 6.25
CA GLN A 44 10.35 1.26 5.30
C GLN A 44 10.32 -0.24 5.67
N MET A 45 10.26 -1.08 4.64
CA MET A 45 10.37 -2.53 4.82
C MET A 45 11.70 -2.93 5.46
N ILE A 46 11.62 -3.81 6.45
CA ILE A 46 12.78 -4.47 7.07
C ILE A 46 12.81 -5.95 6.69
N GLY A 47 13.96 -6.59 6.83
CA GLY A 47 14.08 -8.03 6.64
C GLY A 47 13.14 -8.78 7.60
N PRO A 48 12.34 -9.75 7.12
CA PRO A 48 11.34 -10.43 7.96
C PRO A 48 11.97 -11.21 9.13
N MET A 49 13.26 -11.55 9.03
CA MET A 49 14.04 -12.14 10.12
C MET A 49 15.21 -11.25 10.56
N ASN A 50 14.96 -9.94 10.71
CA ASN A 50 15.99 -9.05 11.24
C ASN A 50 16.35 -9.44 12.68
N LYS A 51 17.65 -9.49 13.00
CA LYS A 51 18.16 -9.90 14.31
C LYS A 51 17.66 -8.99 15.44
N ASP A 52 17.51 -7.69 15.15
CA ASP A 52 16.99 -6.70 16.11
C ASP A 52 15.53 -6.97 16.53
N MET A 53 14.79 -7.82 15.81
CA MET A 53 13.40 -8.17 16.12
C MET A 53 13.30 -9.37 17.09
N TYR A 54 14.36 -10.16 17.23
CA TYR A 54 14.36 -11.41 18.01
C TYR A 54 15.38 -11.41 19.17
N GLN A 55 16.03 -10.29 19.45
CA GLN A 55 16.81 -10.07 20.66
C GLN A 55 15.93 -9.48 21.76
#